data_AF-A0A0B4BH84-F1
#
_entry.id   AF-A0A0B4BH84-F1
#
_cell.length_a   1.000
_cell.length_b   1.000
_cell.length_c   1.000
_cell.angle_alpha   90.00
_cell.angle_beta   90.00
_cell.angle_gamma   90.00
#
_symmetry.space_group_name_H-M   'P 1'
#
loop_
_entity.id
_entity.type
_entity.pdbx_description
1 polymer ?
#
loop_
_entity_poly.entity_id
_entity_poly.type
_entity_poly.pdbx_seq_one_letter_code
_entity_poly.pdbx_strand_id
1 'polypeptide(L)'
;MSNKFTEINARRAAIAQQIIDLQEEDRLWDTAYKKLYFRRHLLRDTDKIEPRTAKKFAALGLAADEIETQKQRKQSGATLNQIKNAIALVIEAFPENTLRSYLSRFRSEGRLEYLQSGSKWALPRPRKDKKNGCN
;
A
#
# COMPACT_ATOMS: atom_id res chain seq x y z
N MET A 1 -44.05 -16.91 -11.89
CA MET A 1 -42.84 -17.65 -11.44
C MET A 1 -41.54 -16.82 -11.44
N SER A 2 -41.55 -15.46 -11.47
CA SER A 2 -40.30 -14.69 -11.74
C SER A 2 -39.61 -14.00 -10.55
N ASN A 3 -40.18 -13.95 -9.34
CA ASN A 3 -39.52 -13.28 -8.20
C ASN A 3 -38.51 -14.17 -7.46
N LYS A 4 -38.89 -15.43 -7.17
CA LYS A 4 -38.02 -16.34 -6.38
C LYS A 4 -36.73 -16.71 -7.10
N PHE A 5 -36.77 -16.94 -8.42
CA PHE A 5 -35.56 -17.24 -9.21
C PHE A 5 -34.63 -16.03 -9.30
N THR A 6 -35.18 -14.83 -9.45
CA THR A 6 -34.40 -13.57 -9.46
C THR A 6 -33.74 -13.32 -8.10
N GLU A 7 -34.46 -13.52 -6.99
CA GLU A 7 -33.90 -13.43 -5.64
C GLU A 7 -32.81 -14.47 -5.37
N ILE A 8 -32.99 -15.72 -5.84
CA ILE A 8 -31.98 -16.78 -5.70
C ILE A 8 -30.71 -16.39 -6.46
N ASN A 9 -30.83 -15.89 -7.69
CA ASN A 9 -29.68 -15.48 -8.48
C ASN A 9 -28.97 -14.26 -7.88
N ALA A 10 -29.71 -13.28 -7.36
CA ALA A 10 -29.14 -12.13 -6.65
C ALA A 10 -28.37 -12.56 -5.39
N ARG A 11 -28.92 -13.51 -4.61
CA ARG A 11 -28.22 -14.07 -3.44
C ARG A 11 -26.96 -14.84 -3.82
N ARG A 12 -27.00 -15.62 -4.90
CA ARG A 12 -25.82 -16.33 -5.42
C ARG A 12 -24.73 -15.36 -5.87
N ALA A 13 -25.10 -14.28 -6.56
CA ALA A 13 -24.17 -13.22 -6.94
C ALA A 13 -23.55 -12.53 -5.71
N ALA A 14 -24.37 -12.23 -4.68
CA ALA A 14 -23.88 -11.63 -3.45
C ALA A 14 -22.89 -12.54 -2.69
N ILE A 15 -23.19 -13.85 -2.60
CA ILE A 15 -22.28 -14.83 -1.98
C ILE A 15 -20.98 -14.95 -2.79
N ALA A 16 -21.07 -15.01 -4.12
CA ALA A 16 -19.89 -15.06 -4.98
C ALA A 16 -19.00 -13.82 -4.77
N GLN A 17 -19.60 -12.63 -4.66
CA GLN A 17 -18.86 -11.41 -4.36
C GLN A 17 -18.19 -11.46 -2.98
N GLN A 18 -18.89 -11.95 -1.94
CA GLN A 18 -18.29 -12.12 -0.61
C GLN A 18 -17.09 -13.08 -0.62
N ILE A 19 -17.15 -14.16 -1.40
CA ILE A 19 -16.02 -15.09 -1.55
C ILE A 19 -14.83 -14.38 -2.21
N ILE A 20 -15.07 -13.61 -3.28
CA ILE A 20 -14.04 -12.83 -3.96
C ILE A 20 -13.41 -11.81 -3.00
N ASP A 21 -14.24 -11.09 -2.25
CA ASP A 21 -13.77 -10.08 -1.29
C ASP A 21 -12.89 -10.71 -0.19
N LEU A 22 -13.28 -11.88 0.34
CA LEU A 22 -12.50 -12.63 1.33
C LEU A 22 -11.17 -13.13 0.76
N GLN A 23 -11.16 -13.62 -0.49
CA GLN A 23 -9.94 -14.04 -1.17
C GLN A 23 -9.01 -12.84 -1.46
N GLU A 24 -9.56 -11.69 -1.82
CA GLU A 24 -8.79 -10.45 -1.97
C GLU A 24 -8.19 -10.04 -0.62
N GLU A 25 -8.98 -10.03 0.46
CA GLU A 25 -8.50 -9.69 1.80
C GLU A 25 -7.36 -10.59 2.27
N ASP A 26 -7.49 -11.91 2.14
CA ASP A 26 -6.46 -12.88 2.54
C ASP A 26 -5.14 -12.63 1.81
N ARG A 27 -5.21 -12.47 0.48
CA ARG A 27 -4.04 -12.17 -0.35
C ARG A 27 -3.41 -10.82 -0.03
N LEU A 28 -4.23 -9.81 0.25
CA LEU A 28 -3.75 -8.48 0.65
C LEU A 28 -3.09 -8.52 2.04
N TRP A 29 -3.61 -9.33 2.94
CA TRP A 29 -3.04 -9.52 4.28
C TRP A 29 -1.67 -10.20 4.19
N ASP A 30 -1.55 -11.28 3.42
CA ASP A 30 -0.27 -11.95 3.13
C ASP A 30 0.73 -11.00 2.45
N THR A 31 0.27 -10.21 1.46
CA THR A 31 1.09 -9.20 0.80
C THR A 31 1.59 -8.15 1.79
N ALA A 32 0.70 -7.58 2.60
CA ALA A 32 1.06 -6.58 3.60
C ALA A 32 2.12 -7.13 4.56
N TYR A 33 1.90 -8.34 5.08
CA TYR A 33 2.84 -8.99 5.99
C TYR A 33 4.21 -9.21 5.34
N LYS A 34 4.26 -9.83 4.16
CA LYS A 34 5.52 -10.12 3.45
C LYS A 34 6.29 -8.85 3.07
N LYS A 35 5.61 -7.85 2.52
CA LYS A 35 6.23 -6.62 2.01
C LYS A 35 6.72 -5.69 3.12
N LEU A 36 6.00 -5.68 4.25
CA LEU A 36 6.36 -4.87 5.41
C LEU A 36 7.25 -5.61 6.41
N TYR A 37 7.44 -6.92 6.29
CA TYR A 37 8.32 -7.70 7.18
C TYR A 37 9.73 -7.09 7.29
N PHE A 38 10.36 -6.75 6.16
CA PHE A 38 11.67 -6.10 6.11
C PHE A 38 11.60 -4.57 6.24
N ARG A 39 10.40 -4.01 6.37
CA ARG A 39 10.11 -2.57 6.43
C ARG A 39 9.25 -2.21 7.64
N ARG A 40 9.39 -2.95 8.73
CA ARG A 40 8.64 -2.73 9.97
C ARG A 40 8.82 -1.31 10.53
N HIS A 41 9.94 -0.65 10.23
CA HIS A 41 10.17 0.76 10.58
C HIS A 41 9.18 1.75 9.90
N LEU A 42 8.46 1.31 8.85
CA LEU A 42 7.36 2.08 8.24
C LEU A 42 6.03 1.90 8.97
N LEU A 43 5.97 0.97 9.91
CA LEU A 43 4.83 0.76 10.80
C LEU A 43 5.06 1.51 12.10
N ARG A 44 3.98 2.07 12.62
CA ARG A 44 3.89 2.60 13.97
C ARG A 44 3.41 1.51 14.90
N ASP A 45 3.70 1.63 16.19
CA ASP A 45 3.26 0.66 17.20
C ASP A 45 1.71 0.52 17.26
N THR A 46 1.00 1.58 16.86
CA THR A 46 -0.47 1.59 16.78
C THR A 46 -1.02 0.91 15.53
N ASP A 47 -0.19 0.57 14.56
CA ASP A 47 -0.65 -0.05 13.32
C ASP A 47 -0.96 -1.52 13.54
N LYS A 48 -2.20 -1.90 13.25
CA LYS A 48 -2.63 -3.29 13.21
C LYS A 48 -2.93 -3.69 11.77
N ILE A 49 -2.25 -4.71 11.28
CA ILE A 49 -2.52 -5.31 9.98
C ILE A 49 -3.66 -6.31 10.16
N GLU A 50 -4.87 -5.85 9.87
CA GLU A 50 -6.14 -6.56 9.98
C GLU A 50 -6.79 -6.58 8.58
N PRO A 51 -7.79 -7.43 8.30
CA PRO A 51 -8.42 -7.52 6.98
C PRO A 51 -8.83 -6.13 6.41
N ARG A 52 -9.56 -5.33 7.20
CA ARG A 52 -9.98 -3.96 6.84
C ARG A 52 -8.84 -2.97 6.54
N THR A 53 -7.63 -3.22 7.06
CA THR A 53 -6.46 -2.34 6.86
C THR A 53 -5.42 -2.96 5.91
N ALA A 54 -5.59 -4.22 5.52
CA ALA A 54 -4.64 -4.97 4.70
C ALA A 54 -4.36 -4.27 3.37
N LYS A 55 -5.40 -3.76 2.69
CA LYS A 55 -5.25 -3.02 1.43
C LYS A 55 -4.34 -1.80 1.56
N LYS A 56 -4.50 -1.02 2.64
CA LYS A 56 -3.65 0.15 2.95
C LYS A 56 -2.19 -0.28 3.14
N PHE A 57 -1.96 -1.29 3.97
CA PHE A 57 -0.61 -1.73 4.32
C PHE A 57 0.10 -2.47 3.19
N ALA A 58 -0.63 -3.23 2.37
CA ALA A 58 -0.14 -3.80 1.13
C ALA A 58 0.31 -2.70 0.15
N ALA A 59 -0.50 -1.66 -0.04
CA ALA A 59 -0.15 -0.52 -0.88
C ALA A 59 1.11 0.22 -0.37
N LEU A 60 1.25 0.41 0.95
CA LEU A 60 2.47 0.97 1.55
C LEU A 60 3.71 0.10 1.26
N GLY A 61 3.59 -1.21 1.48
CA GLY A 61 4.68 -2.16 1.25
C GLY A 61 5.12 -2.21 -0.21
N LEU A 62 4.16 -2.22 -1.14
CA LEU A 62 4.41 -2.21 -2.59
C LEU A 62 5.02 -0.89 -3.06
N ALA A 63 4.56 0.25 -2.54
CA ALA A 63 5.18 1.55 -2.83
C ALA A 63 6.63 1.60 -2.33
N ALA A 64 6.90 1.09 -1.13
CA ALA A 64 8.24 1.04 -0.57
C ALA A 64 9.18 0.08 -1.32
N ASP A 65 8.66 -1.06 -1.80
CA ASP A 65 9.37 -1.98 -2.70
C ASP A 65 9.81 -1.29 -4.00
N GLU A 66 8.88 -0.58 -4.64
CA GLU A 66 9.17 0.13 -5.89
C GLU A 66 10.19 1.25 -5.67
N ILE A 67 10.07 2.01 -4.58
CA ILE A 67 11.05 3.04 -4.23
C ILE A 67 12.44 2.43 -4.01
N GLU A 68 12.55 1.31 -3.30
CA GLU A 68 13.84 0.65 -3.08
C GLU A 68 14.41 0.09 -4.41
N THR A 69 13.57 -0.42 -5.30
CA THR A 69 13.96 -0.85 -6.65
C THR A 69 14.54 0.32 -7.45
N GLN A 70 13.91 1.49 -7.41
CA GLN A 70 14.44 2.69 -8.07
C GLN A 70 15.76 3.16 -7.44
N LYS A 71 15.90 3.05 -6.12
CA LYS A 71 17.15 3.37 -5.41
C LYS A 71 18.30 2.43 -5.80
N GLN A 72 18.04 1.13 -5.97
CA GLN A 72 19.02 0.18 -6.51
C GLN A 72 19.47 0.56 -7.94
N ARG A 73 18.57 1.17 -8.73
CA ARG A 73 18.85 1.76 -10.04
C ARG A 73 19.48 3.16 -9.99
N LYS A 74 20.02 3.56 -8.83
CA LYS A 74 20.64 4.87 -8.57
C LYS A 74 19.69 6.06 -8.78
N GLN A 75 18.38 5.85 -8.68
CA GLN A 75 17.38 6.92 -8.71
C GLN A 75 17.09 7.43 -7.29
N SER A 76 16.68 8.70 -7.18
CA SER A 76 16.32 9.32 -5.90
C SER A 76 14.98 8.85 -5.32
N GLY A 77 14.17 8.12 -6.09
CA GLY A 77 12.83 7.66 -5.71
C GLY A 77 12.00 7.21 -6.91
N ALA A 78 10.72 6.94 -6.68
CA ALA A 78 9.77 6.47 -7.68
C ALA A 78 8.70 7.52 -8.00
N THR A 79 8.29 7.61 -9.27
CA THR A 79 7.17 8.46 -9.69
C THR A 79 5.83 7.85 -9.29
N LEU A 80 4.76 8.65 -9.30
CA LEU A 80 3.40 8.15 -9.04
C LEU A 80 3.03 7.00 -9.98
N ASN A 81 3.36 7.12 -11.27
CA ASN A 81 3.05 6.09 -12.27
C ASN A 81 3.81 4.79 -12.02
N GLN A 82 5.08 4.86 -11.62
CA GLN A 82 5.85 3.67 -11.26
C GLN A 82 5.23 2.94 -10.07
N ILE A 83 4.86 3.68 -9.02
CA ILE A 83 4.19 3.12 -7.84
C ILE A 83 2.82 2.55 -8.21
N LYS A 84 2.04 3.24 -9.04
CA LYS A 84 0.74 2.78 -9.53
C LYS A 84 0.87 1.45 -10.26
N ASN A 85 1.84 1.34 -11.17
CA ASN A 85 2.09 0.13 -11.93
C ASN A 85 2.51 -1.03 -11.00
N ALA A 86 3.42 -0.78 -10.04
CA ALA A 86 3.84 -1.79 -9.07
C ALA A 86 2.66 -2.28 -8.19
N ILE A 87 1.77 -1.38 -7.78
CA ILE A 87 0.58 -1.74 -7.01
C ILE A 87 -0.42 -2.51 -7.87
N ALA A 88 -0.65 -2.10 -9.12
CA ALA A 88 -1.61 -2.72 -10.03
C ALA A 88 -1.27 -4.18 -10.38
N LEU A 89 0.01 -4.59 -10.29
CA LEU A 89 0.41 -6.00 -10.43
C LEU A 89 -0.14 -6.90 -9.34
N VAL A 90 -0.52 -6.33 -8.19
CA VAL A 90 -1.07 -7.05 -7.06
C VAL A 90 -2.51 -6.62 -6.86
N ILE A 91 -2.77 -5.35 -6.57
CA ILE A 91 -4.10 -4.85 -6.28
C ILE A 91 -4.76 -4.43 -7.59
N GLU A 92 -5.60 -5.31 -8.13
CA GLU A 92 -6.32 -5.05 -9.37
C GLU A 92 -7.25 -3.83 -9.21
N ALA A 93 -7.44 -3.08 -10.30
CA ALA A 93 -8.32 -1.92 -10.35
C ALA A 93 -8.06 -0.85 -9.26
N PHE A 94 -6.80 -0.62 -8.86
CA PHE A 94 -6.47 0.38 -7.85
C PHE A 94 -6.65 1.82 -8.37
N PRO A 95 -7.67 2.58 -7.91
CA PRO A 95 -7.96 3.89 -8.49
C PRO A 95 -6.85 4.89 -8.16
N GLU A 96 -6.52 5.75 -9.12
CA GLU A 96 -5.44 6.72 -8.95
C GLU A 96 -5.74 7.72 -7.82
N ASN A 97 -6.99 8.11 -7.63
CA ASN A 97 -7.40 8.98 -6.52
C ASN A 97 -7.18 8.31 -5.16
N THR A 98 -7.44 7.01 -5.05
CA THR A 98 -7.15 6.22 -3.84
C THR A 98 -5.65 6.16 -3.60
N LEU A 99 -4.85 5.94 -4.64
CA LEU A 99 -3.39 5.95 -4.55
C LEU A 99 -2.85 7.29 -4.06
N ARG A 100 -3.27 8.40 -4.68
CA ARG A 100 -2.85 9.74 -4.27
C ARG A 100 -3.23 10.02 -2.81
N SER A 101 -4.43 9.61 -2.40
CA SER A 101 -4.89 9.74 -1.01
C SER A 101 -4.02 8.94 -0.04
N TYR A 102 -3.67 7.70 -0.39
CA TYR A 102 -2.79 6.86 0.43
C TYR A 102 -1.38 7.41 0.52
N LEU A 103 -0.76 7.80 -0.60
CA LEU A 103 0.59 8.37 -0.59
C LEU A 103 0.64 9.69 0.19
N SER A 104 -0.37 10.55 0.06
CA SER A 104 -0.50 11.77 0.86
C SER A 104 -0.56 11.45 2.35
N ARG A 105 -1.38 10.46 2.75
CA ARG A 105 -1.48 9.98 4.13
C ARG A 105 -0.19 9.37 4.64
N PHE A 106 0.52 8.57 3.83
CA PHE A 106 1.81 8.00 4.23
C PHE A 106 2.87 9.08 4.44
N ARG A 107 2.84 10.16 3.65
CA ARG A 107 3.69 11.33 3.87
C ARG A 107 3.34 12.08 5.14
N SER A 108 2.07 12.36 5.41
CA SER A 108 1.68 13.03 6.67
C SER A 108 1.99 12.15 7.89
N GLU A 109 1.95 10.83 7.72
CA GLU A 109 2.35 9.87 8.74
C GLU A 109 3.88 9.67 8.85
N GLY A 110 4.69 10.34 8.03
CA GLY A 110 6.16 10.27 8.06
C GLY A 110 6.75 8.96 7.53
N ARG A 111 5.94 8.14 6.85
CA ARG A 111 6.35 6.84 6.29
C ARG A 111 6.96 6.98 4.89
N LEU A 112 6.65 8.06 4.18
CA LEU A 112 7.18 8.39 2.86
C LEU A 112 7.52 9.87 2.79
N GLU A 113 8.45 10.22 1.90
CA GLU A 113 8.79 11.60 1.57
C GLU A 113 8.40 11.90 0.11
N TYR A 114 8.04 13.15 -0.16
CA TYR A 114 7.80 13.62 -1.54
C TYR A 114 8.87 14.64 -1.93
N LEU A 115 9.66 14.28 -2.96
CA LEU A 115 10.75 15.07 -3.51
C LEU A 115 10.20 15.96 -4.64
N GLN A 116 9.94 17.23 -4.33
CA GLN A 116 9.39 18.20 -5.29
C GLN A 116 10.26 18.38 -6.53
N SER A 117 11.60 18.39 -6.37
CA SER A 117 12.54 18.62 -7.47
C SER A 117 12.52 17.54 -8.57
N GLY A 118 11.87 16.40 -8.34
CA GLY A 118 11.74 15.33 -9.33
C GLY A 118 10.35 14.73 -9.43
N SER A 119 9.34 15.28 -8.73
CA SER A 119 8.00 14.69 -8.60
C SER A 119 8.02 13.21 -8.20
N LYS A 120 8.94 12.84 -7.30
CA LYS A 120 9.21 11.46 -6.88
C LYS A 120 8.88 11.26 -5.41
N TRP A 121 8.48 10.04 -5.08
CA TRP A 121 8.30 9.55 -3.72
C TRP A 121 9.55 8.79 -3.28
N ALA A 122 9.95 8.96 -2.03
CA ALA A 122 11.13 8.35 -1.45
C ALA A 122 10.81 7.76 -0.06
N LEU A 123 11.68 6.87 0.41
CA LEU A 123 11.66 6.42 1.81
C LEU A 123 12.26 7.53 2.69
N PRO A 124 11.76 7.69 3.92
CA PRO A 124 12.29 8.67 4.84
C PRO A 124 13.77 8.41 5.09
N ARG A 125 14.57 9.48 5.11
CA ARG A 125 15.98 9.32 5.46
C ARG A 125 16.06 8.84 6.92
N PRO A 126 16.99 7.92 7.24
CA PRO A 126 17.30 7.65 8.64
C PRO A 126 17.60 9.00 9.28
N ARG A 127 16.91 9.34 10.37
CA ARG A 127 17.33 10.52 11.15
C ARG A 127 18.79 10.27 11.49
N LYS A 128 19.69 11.12 10.99
CA LYS A 128 20.99 11.24 11.62
C LYS A 128 20.65 11.69 13.02
N ASP A 129 20.72 10.80 14.00
CA ASP A 129 20.82 11.23 15.37
C ASP A 129 21.90 12.30 15.36
N LYS A 130 21.55 13.51 15.77
CA LYS A 130 22.55 14.50 16.14
C LYS A 130 23.42 13.75 17.14
N LYS A 131 24.59 13.28 16.71
CA LYS A 131 25.68 12.99 17.64
C LYS A 131 25.78 14.27 18.43
N ASN A 132 25.33 14.24 19.69
CA ASN A 132 25.58 15.30 20.62
C ASN A 132 27.09 15.43 20.68
N GLY A 133 27.62 16.39 19.91
CA GLY A 133 28.89 16.98 20.21
C GLY A 133 28.71 17.71 21.53
N CYS A 134 29.26 17.15 22.58
CA CYS A 134 29.79 17.93 23.67
C CYS A 134 31.26 17.56 23.79
N ASN A 135 32.07 18.61 23.70
CA ASN A 135 33.52 18.66 23.79
C ASN A 135 34.05 18.06 25.10
#